data_AF-A0A1B9QXE6-F1
#
_entry.id   AF-A0A1B9QXE6-F1
#
_cell.length_a   1.000
_cell.length_b   1.000
_cell.length_c   1.000
_cell.angle_alpha   90.00
_cell.angle_beta   90.00
_cell.angle_gamma   90.00
#
_symmetry.space_group_name_H-M   'P 1'
#
loop_
_entity.id
_entity.type
_entity.pdbx_description
1 polymer ?
#
loop_
_entity_poly.entity_id
_entity_poly.type
_entity_poly.pdbx_seq_one_letter_code
_entity_poly.pdbx_strand_id
1 'polypeptide(L)'
;MSLTQSKENHVLFSVARTKEREKWFKWVGPFYSDKVSLYQLNGQPPRDKESIKENDVVVVSKGYPEEQILRDEGYQNIVLSDNSGFALQMLIKRRGDYFPIGHAALPCLLSKNNLAATTLRATDVVLLTSHLYLAMSPNTSNEEVARWQRALDDIKRTERYQDIIENHARHCQ
;
A
#
# COMPACT_ATOMS: atom_id res chain seq x y z
N MET A 1 -1.20 27.46 -5.69
CA MET A 1 -0.69 27.08 -4.36
C MET A 1 -1.80 26.37 -3.62
N SER A 2 -1.57 25.18 -3.04
CA SER A 2 -2.62 24.50 -2.27
C SER A 2 -2.85 25.21 -0.92
N LEU A 3 -4.04 25.08 -0.34
CA LEU A 3 -4.37 25.65 0.97
C LEU A 3 -3.41 25.17 2.07
N THR A 4 -2.93 23.93 1.95
CA THR A 4 -1.96 23.30 2.85
C THR A 4 -0.53 23.83 2.72
N GLN A 5 -0.23 24.62 1.69
CA GLN A 5 1.08 25.27 1.53
C GLN A 5 1.05 26.77 1.93
N SER A 6 -0.13 27.33 2.16
CA SER A 6 -0.31 28.79 2.25
C SER A 6 -1.12 29.27 3.45
N LYS A 7 -1.90 28.40 4.11
CA LYS A 7 -2.74 28.75 5.27
C LYS A 7 -2.48 27.82 6.45
N GLU A 8 -2.61 28.35 7.66
CA GLU A 8 -2.61 27.57 8.91
C GLU A 8 -3.89 26.71 9.00
N ASN A 9 -3.89 25.69 9.86
CA ASN A 9 -5.05 24.84 10.15
C ASN A 9 -5.61 24.05 8.94
N HIS A 10 -4.76 23.74 7.95
CA HIS A 10 -5.13 22.85 6.84
C HIS A 10 -4.25 21.60 6.84
N VAL A 11 -4.88 20.45 6.53
CA VAL A 11 -4.25 19.12 6.52
C VAL A 11 -4.54 18.42 5.20
N LEU A 12 -3.53 17.83 4.59
CA LEU A 12 -3.70 16.79 3.58
C LEU A 12 -3.79 15.44 4.29
N PHE A 13 -4.90 14.74 4.05
CA PHE A 13 -5.14 13.40 4.59
C PHE A 13 -4.60 12.34 3.62
N SER A 14 -4.09 11.23 4.17
CA SER A 14 -3.61 10.07 3.40
C SER A 14 -2.47 10.39 2.43
N VAL A 15 -1.36 10.89 2.97
CA VAL A 15 -0.17 11.24 2.17
C VAL A 15 0.98 10.28 2.47
N ALA A 16 1.54 9.67 1.41
CA ALA A 16 2.81 8.97 1.51
C ALA A 16 3.96 9.96 1.72
N ARG A 17 4.74 9.74 2.78
CA ARG A 17 5.89 10.60 3.14
C ARG A 17 7.11 10.21 2.31
N THR A 18 7.66 11.17 1.56
CA THR A 18 8.84 10.96 0.70
C THR A 18 9.91 12.01 1.00
N LYS A 19 11.17 11.71 0.68
CA LYS A 19 12.29 12.65 0.87
C LYS A 19 12.06 13.99 0.16
N GLU A 20 11.48 13.98 -1.03
CA GLU A 20 11.18 15.18 -1.81
C GLU A 20 10.17 16.10 -1.10
N ARG A 21 9.15 15.50 -0.47
CA ARG A 21 8.04 16.21 0.18
C ARG A 21 8.31 16.56 1.64
N GLU A 22 9.38 16.03 2.24
CA GLU A 22 9.71 16.19 3.65
C GLU A 22 9.66 17.65 4.11
N LYS A 23 10.24 18.54 3.31
CA LYS A 23 10.34 19.99 3.58
C LYS A 23 9.05 20.77 3.33
N TRP A 24 8.03 20.17 2.73
CA TRP A 24 6.81 20.88 2.34
C TRP A 24 5.73 20.86 3.41
N PHE A 25 5.82 19.96 4.39
CA PHE A 25 4.77 19.72 5.38
C PHE A 25 5.36 19.45 6.76
N LYS A 26 4.53 19.63 7.78
CA LYS A 26 4.73 19.00 9.09
C LYS A 26 3.94 17.70 9.13
N TRP A 27 4.54 16.64 9.66
CA TRP A 27 4.00 15.29 9.54
C TRP A 27 3.47 14.79 10.88
N VAL A 28 2.27 14.22 10.87
CA VAL A 28 1.70 13.46 11.99
C VAL A 28 1.44 12.04 11.51
N GLY A 29 1.94 11.04 12.23
CA GLY A 29 1.77 9.64 11.89
C GLY A 29 3.04 8.79 11.93
N PRO A 30 2.99 7.61 11.29
CA PRO A 30 1.94 7.16 10.38
C PRO A 30 0.63 6.80 11.10
N PHE A 31 -0.50 7.19 10.51
CA PHE A 31 -1.83 6.80 10.98
C PHE A 31 -2.28 5.46 10.42
N TYR A 32 -1.71 5.06 9.28
CA TYR A 32 -1.94 3.75 8.68
C TYR A 32 -0.66 3.25 8.02
N SER A 33 -0.49 1.93 7.97
CA SER A 33 0.62 1.30 7.27
C SER A 33 0.10 0.08 6.54
N ASP A 34 0.31 0.05 5.22
CA ASP A 34 -0.09 -1.07 4.37
C ASP A 34 1.16 -1.78 3.85
N LYS A 35 1.12 -3.12 3.84
CA LYS A 35 2.20 -3.93 3.27
C LYS A 35 1.80 -4.31 1.86
N VAL A 36 2.69 -4.02 0.91
CA VAL A 36 2.60 -4.56 -0.45
C VAL A 36 3.45 -5.81 -0.50
N SER A 37 2.80 -6.95 -0.64
CA SER A 37 3.45 -8.25 -0.77
C SER A 37 3.22 -8.82 -2.16
N LEU A 38 4.05 -9.78 -2.58
CA LEU A 38 3.73 -10.63 -3.71
C LEU A 38 2.63 -11.61 -3.31
N TYR A 39 1.56 -11.66 -4.10
CA TYR A 39 0.49 -12.64 -3.97
C TYR A 39 0.57 -13.67 -5.09
N GLN A 40 0.25 -14.91 -4.76
CA GLN A 40 0.15 -16.03 -5.69
C GLN A 40 -1.22 -16.70 -5.60
N LEU A 41 -1.55 -17.55 -6.58
CA LEU A 41 -2.73 -18.41 -6.48
C LEU A 41 -2.62 -19.32 -5.25
N ASN A 42 -3.74 -19.49 -4.54
CA ASN A 42 -3.78 -20.38 -3.41
C ASN A 42 -3.48 -21.84 -3.84
N GLY A 43 -2.83 -22.60 -2.95
CA GLY A 43 -2.38 -23.97 -3.22
C GLY A 43 -1.05 -24.09 -4.00
N GLN A 44 -0.45 -22.98 -4.45
CA GLN A 44 0.94 -23.01 -4.94
C GLN A 44 1.92 -23.13 -3.76
N PRO A 45 3.04 -23.86 -3.90
CA PRO A 45 4.06 -23.95 -2.86
C PRO A 45 4.71 -22.58 -2.62
N PRO A 46 5.19 -22.28 -1.40
CA PRO A 46 5.99 -21.10 -1.16
C PRO A 46 7.33 -21.21 -1.90
N ARG A 47 7.85 -20.08 -2.38
CA ARG A 47 9.18 -19.94 -2.96
C ARG A 47 9.94 -18.80 -2.30
N ASP A 48 11.25 -18.95 -2.20
CA ASP A 48 12.13 -17.91 -1.72
C ASP A 48 12.23 -16.75 -2.72
N LYS A 49 12.67 -15.59 -2.22
CA LYS A 49 12.68 -14.34 -2.98
C LYS A 49 13.59 -14.44 -4.21
N GLU A 50 14.77 -15.04 -4.05
CA GLU A 50 15.79 -15.19 -5.08
C GLU A 50 15.28 -16.07 -6.23
N SER A 51 14.66 -17.20 -5.92
CA SER A 51 14.05 -18.09 -6.93
C SER A 51 12.97 -17.36 -7.74
N ILE A 52 12.10 -16.59 -7.08
CA ILE A 52 11.06 -15.79 -7.74
C ILE A 52 11.69 -14.76 -8.68
N LYS A 53 12.70 -14.05 -8.18
CA LYS A 53 13.39 -12.99 -8.92
C LYS A 53 14.01 -13.48 -10.23
N GLU A 54 14.55 -14.69 -10.24
CA GLU A 54 15.22 -15.28 -11.40
C GLU A 54 14.25 -15.98 -12.37
N ASN A 55 13.25 -16.70 -11.86
CA ASN A 55 12.54 -17.71 -12.64
C ASN A 55 11.09 -17.36 -12.96
N ASP A 56 10.48 -16.45 -12.20
CA ASP A 56 9.02 -16.32 -12.19
C ASP A 56 8.52 -15.01 -12.76
N VAL A 57 7.33 -15.05 -13.35
CA VAL A 57 6.68 -13.90 -13.94
C VAL A 57 5.90 -13.12 -12.87
N VAL A 58 6.34 -11.90 -12.60
CA VAL A 58 5.62 -10.95 -11.75
C VAL A 58 4.81 -10.01 -12.63
N VAL A 59 3.48 -10.07 -12.53
CA VAL A 59 2.57 -9.18 -13.24
C VAL A 59 2.32 -7.94 -12.40
N VAL A 60 2.58 -6.75 -12.94
CA VAL A 60 2.57 -5.48 -12.20
C VAL A 60 1.67 -4.46 -12.91
N SER A 61 0.83 -3.76 -12.15
CA SER A 61 0.04 -2.65 -12.66
C SER A 61 0.93 -1.45 -13.02
N LYS A 62 0.77 -0.87 -14.21
CA LYS A 62 1.49 0.35 -14.60
C LYS A 62 1.21 1.53 -13.64
N GLY A 63 2.23 2.36 -13.43
CA GLY A 63 2.11 3.61 -12.65
C GLY A 63 2.20 3.44 -11.13
N TYR A 64 2.50 2.22 -10.67
CA TYR A 64 2.67 1.87 -9.27
C TYR A 64 4.16 1.71 -8.92
N PRO A 65 4.62 2.11 -7.72
CA PRO A 65 6.04 2.06 -7.33
C PRO A 65 6.65 0.64 -7.36
N GLU A 66 5.81 -0.38 -7.27
CA GLU A 66 6.12 -1.80 -7.34
C GLU A 66 6.95 -2.15 -8.58
N GLU A 67 6.67 -1.53 -9.73
CA GLU A 67 7.45 -1.78 -10.95
C GLU A 67 8.91 -1.39 -10.75
N GLN A 68 9.16 -0.17 -10.29
CA GLN A 68 10.52 0.33 -10.12
C GLN A 68 11.26 -0.47 -9.04
N ILE A 69 10.57 -0.82 -7.94
CA ILE A 69 11.15 -1.62 -6.86
C ILE A 69 11.59 -2.99 -7.37
N LEU A 70 10.73 -3.69 -8.12
CA LEU A 70 11.07 -5.00 -8.69
C LEU A 70 12.26 -4.89 -9.66
N ARG A 71 12.35 -3.82 -10.45
CA ARG A 71 13.49 -3.57 -11.34
C ARG A 71 14.78 -3.31 -10.57
N ASP A 72 14.74 -2.43 -9.57
CA ASP A 72 15.89 -2.08 -8.74
C ASP A 72 16.38 -3.29 -7.93
N GLU A 73 15.45 -4.14 -7.49
CA GLU A 73 15.77 -5.41 -6.83
C GLU A 73 16.22 -6.49 -7.80
N GLY A 74 16.11 -6.31 -9.13
CA GLY A 74 16.66 -7.17 -10.18
C GLY A 74 15.78 -8.35 -10.63
N TYR A 75 14.46 -8.25 -10.50
CA TYR A 75 13.52 -9.25 -11.02
C TYR A 75 13.62 -9.32 -12.55
N GLN A 76 13.80 -10.54 -13.08
CA GLN A 76 14.08 -10.76 -14.50
C GLN A 76 12.82 -10.70 -15.37
N ASN A 77 11.68 -11.19 -14.86
CA ASN A 77 10.48 -11.38 -15.66
C ASN A 77 9.30 -10.53 -15.12
N ILE A 78 9.30 -9.24 -15.46
CA ILE A 78 8.24 -8.30 -15.08
C ILE A 78 7.30 -8.07 -16.27
N VAL A 79 6.01 -8.35 -16.10
CA VAL A 79 4.97 -8.11 -17.12
C VAL A 79 4.04 -7.01 -16.65
N LEU A 80 3.86 -5.97 -17.49
CA LEU A 80 3.03 -4.84 -17.14
C LEU A 80 1.57 -5.03 -17.59
N SER A 81 0.62 -4.78 -16.69
CA SER A 81 -0.80 -4.66 -17.00
C SER A 81 -1.26 -3.21 -16.95
N ASP A 82 -2.37 -2.90 -17.61
CA ASP A 82 -2.91 -1.54 -17.63
C ASP A 82 -3.55 -1.12 -16.30
N ASN A 83 -4.00 -2.08 -15.48
CA ASN A 83 -4.51 -1.86 -14.13
C ASN A 83 -4.52 -3.15 -13.31
N SER A 84 -4.81 -3.01 -12.01
CA SER A 84 -4.83 -4.11 -11.04
C SER A 84 -5.89 -5.16 -11.34
N GLY A 85 -7.01 -4.80 -11.97
CA GLY A 85 -8.01 -5.77 -12.43
C GLY A 85 -7.44 -6.68 -13.52
N PHE A 86 -6.77 -6.12 -14.52
CA PHE A 86 -6.11 -6.92 -15.56
C PHE A 86 -4.93 -7.74 -15.01
N ALA A 87 -4.14 -7.20 -14.08
CA ALA A 87 -3.07 -7.96 -13.43
C ALA A 87 -3.61 -9.19 -12.71
N LEU A 88 -4.68 -9.01 -11.93
CA LEU A 88 -5.37 -10.10 -11.24
C LEU A 88 -5.90 -11.15 -12.22
N GLN A 89 -6.52 -10.74 -13.33
CA GLN A 89 -7.00 -11.66 -14.35
C GLN A 89 -5.87 -12.45 -15.03
N MET A 90 -4.70 -11.83 -15.24
CA MET A 90 -3.53 -12.55 -15.74
C MET A 90 -3.04 -13.61 -14.76
N LEU A 91 -2.97 -13.29 -13.47
CA LEU A 91 -2.61 -14.25 -12.42
C LEU A 91 -3.58 -15.43 -12.38
N ILE A 92 -4.90 -15.17 -12.39
CA ILE A 92 -5.95 -16.20 -12.37
C ILE A 92 -5.88 -17.11 -13.60
N LYS A 93 -5.55 -16.54 -14.77
CA LYS A 93 -5.39 -17.29 -16.02
C LYS A 93 -4.01 -17.92 -16.16
N ARG A 94 -3.18 -17.92 -15.11
CA ARG A 94 -1.82 -18.48 -15.09
C ARG A 94 -0.92 -17.88 -16.18
N ARG A 95 -1.11 -16.60 -16.48
CA ARG A 95 -0.24 -15.79 -17.37
C ARG A 95 0.81 -15.00 -16.58
N GLY A 96 0.99 -15.38 -15.33
CA GLY A 96 1.88 -14.80 -14.34
C GLY A 96 1.81 -15.64 -13.08
N ASP A 97 2.87 -15.60 -12.29
CA ASP A 97 3.03 -16.40 -11.07
C ASP A 97 2.75 -15.57 -9.82
N TYR A 98 3.09 -14.27 -9.89
CA TYR A 98 2.96 -13.33 -8.77
C TYR A 98 2.33 -12.01 -9.20
N PHE A 99 1.61 -11.38 -8.27
CA PHE A 99 1.01 -10.05 -8.42
C PHE A 99 1.25 -9.24 -7.14
N PRO A 100 1.95 -8.10 -7.19
CA PRO A 100 2.11 -7.25 -6.02
C PRO A 100 0.86 -6.41 -5.77
N ILE A 101 0.38 -6.41 -4.53
CA ILE A 101 -0.75 -5.57 -4.12
C ILE A 101 -0.70 -5.31 -2.61
N GLY A 102 -1.14 -4.11 -2.22
CA GLY A 102 -1.35 -3.75 -0.82
C GLY A 102 -2.41 -4.63 -0.17
N HIS A 103 -2.13 -5.10 1.06
CA HIS A 103 -3.03 -5.95 1.83
C HIS A 103 -4.42 -5.32 1.97
N ALA A 104 -4.48 -4.00 2.16
CA ALA A 104 -5.73 -3.26 2.29
C ALA A 104 -6.58 -3.26 1.02
N ALA A 105 -5.95 -3.25 -0.15
CA ALA A 105 -6.62 -3.12 -1.44
C ALA A 105 -7.15 -4.45 -1.99
N LEU A 106 -6.53 -5.57 -1.59
CA LEU A 106 -6.82 -6.88 -2.15
C LEU A 106 -8.28 -7.35 -1.95
N PRO A 107 -8.88 -7.29 -0.74
CA PRO A 107 -10.25 -7.77 -0.54
C PRO A 107 -11.23 -7.10 -1.49
N CYS A 108 -11.04 -5.79 -1.73
CA CYS A 108 -11.90 -5.07 -2.62
C CYS A 108 -11.72 -5.45 -4.09
N LEU A 109 -10.47 -5.64 -4.51
CA LEU A 109 -10.17 -6.10 -5.86
C LEU A 109 -10.77 -7.49 -6.13
N LEU A 110 -10.70 -8.41 -5.16
CA LEU A 110 -11.31 -9.75 -5.27
C LEU A 110 -12.83 -9.66 -5.34
N SER A 111 -13.45 -8.86 -4.47
CA SER A 111 -14.90 -8.64 -4.46
C SER A 111 -15.41 -8.07 -5.79
N LYS A 112 -14.75 -7.04 -6.33
CA LYS A 112 -15.09 -6.44 -7.64
C LYS A 112 -14.97 -7.44 -8.82
N ASN A 113 -14.23 -8.53 -8.64
CA ASN A 113 -14.04 -9.59 -9.63
C ASN A 113 -14.84 -10.87 -9.31
N ASN A 114 -15.73 -10.86 -8.32
CA ASN A 114 -16.51 -12.03 -7.86
C ASN A 114 -15.64 -13.22 -7.43
N LEU A 115 -14.53 -12.94 -6.74
CA LEU A 115 -13.59 -13.96 -6.26
C LEU A 115 -13.65 -14.10 -4.75
N ALA A 116 -13.41 -15.32 -4.26
CA ALA A 116 -13.33 -15.59 -2.84
C ALA A 116 -12.05 -14.98 -2.24
N ALA A 117 -12.10 -14.58 -0.96
CA ALA A 117 -10.92 -14.09 -0.24
C ALA A 117 -9.77 -15.10 -0.20
N THR A 118 -10.07 -16.39 -0.34
CA THR A 118 -9.11 -17.51 -0.37
C THR A 118 -8.54 -17.81 -1.75
N THR A 119 -8.91 -17.04 -2.79
CA THR A 119 -8.40 -17.24 -4.16
C THR A 119 -6.89 -17.02 -4.23
N LEU A 120 -6.38 -16.01 -3.51
CA LEU A 120 -4.97 -15.68 -3.46
C LEU A 120 -4.41 -15.88 -2.06
N ARG A 121 -3.10 -16.10 -2.00
CA ARG A 121 -2.33 -16.16 -0.75
C ARG A 121 -1.13 -15.21 -0.85
N ALA A 122 -0.88 -14.47 0.22
CA ALA A 122 0.34 -13.66 0.36
C ALA A 122 1.56 -14.58 0.51
N THR A 123 2.65 -14.22 -0.16
CA THR A 123 3.99 -14.77 0.11
C THR A 123 4.66 -14.01 1.25
N ASP A 124 5.81 -14.52 1.70
CA ASP A 124 6.66 -13.82 2.67
C ASP A 124 7.48 -12.68 2.03
N VAL A 125 7.38 -12.48 0.71
CA VAL A 125 8.07 -11.40 -0.02
C VAL A 125 7.26 -10.11 0.06
N VAL A 126 7.74 -9.19 0.90
CA VAL A 126 7.23 -7.81 1.01
C VAL A 126 8.09 -6.89 0.16
N LEU A 127 7.49 -6.14 -0.76
CA LEU A 127 8.20 -5.18 -1.63
C LEU A 127 8.35 -3.82 -0.94
N LEU A 128 7.29 -3.35 -0.28
CA LEU A 128 7.32 -2.09 0.46
C LEU A 128 6.28 -2.08 1.57
N THR A 129 6.53 -1.27 2.60
CA THR A 129 5.50 -0.87 3.56
C THR A 129 5.16 0.60 3.29
N SER A 130 3.94 0.85 2.85
CA SER A 130 3.44 2.20 2.59
C SER A 130 2.93 2.79 3.89
N HIS A 131 3.57 3.86 4.33
CA HIS A 131 3.20 4.58 5.54
C HIS A 131 2.42 5.84 5.17
N LEU A 132 1.17 5.93 5.63
CA LEU A 132 0.30 7.08 5.37
C LEU A 132 0.28 8.03 6.57
N TYR A 133 0.44 9.31 6.27
CA TYR A 133 0.55 10.38 7.25
C TYR A 133 -0.52 11.46 7.01
N LEU A 134 -0.76 12.23 8.06
CA LEU A 134 -1.37 13.54 7.94
C LEU A 134 -0.26 14.54 7.64
N ALA A 135 -0.40 15.28 6.54
CA ALA A 135 0.53 16.34 6.16
C ALA A 135 -0.10 17.70 6.49
N MET A 136 0.36 18.31 7.56
CA MET A 136 -0.07 19.64 8.03
C MET A 136 0.74 20.73 7.35
N SER A 137 0.14 21.92 7.24
CA SER A 137 0.82 23.13 6.76
C SER A 137 2.15 23.40 7.49
N PRO A 138 3.20 23.87 6.79
CA PRO A 138 4.46 24.24 7.42
C PRO A 138 4.31 25.39 8.43
N ASN A 139 3.25 26.19 8.31
CA ASN A 139 2.94 27.29 9.23
C ASN A 139 2.25 26.83 10.52
N THR A 140 1.74 25.59 10.60
CA THR A 140 1.13 25.05 11.82
C THR A 140 2.16 24.99 12.96
N SER A 141 1.80 25.41 14.17
CA SER A 141 2.75 25.40 15.31
C SER A 141 3.22 23.98 15.66
N ASN A 142 4.44 23.85 16.19
CA ASN A 142 4.97 22.55 16.63
C ASN A 142 4.14 21.96 17.78
N GLU A 143 3.57 22.82 18.62
CA GLU A 143 2.69 22.44 19.73
C GLU A 143 1.42 21.75 19.22
N GLU A 144 0.81 22.29 18.16
CA GLU A 144 -0.38 21.69 17.55
C GLU A 144 -0.03 20.37 16.86
N VAL A 145 1.09 20.31 16.12
CA VAL A 145 1.58 19.04 15.54
C VAL A 145 1.78 17.97 16.62
N ALA A 146 2.41 18.33 17.74
CA ALA A 146 2.63 17.41 18.87
C ALA A 146 1.32 17.01 19.57
N ARG A 147 0.32 17.89 19.62
CA ARG A 147 -1.03 17.57 20.13
C ARG A 147 -1.71 16.53 19.24
N TRP A 148 -1.66 16.69 17.92
CA TRP A 148 -2.22 15.73 16.97
C TRP A 148 -1.50 14.38 17.02
N GLN A 149 -0.17 14.38 17.15
CA GLN A 149 0.60 13.15 17.31
C GLN A 149 0.17 12.38 18.57
N ARG A 150 0.05 13.06 19.71
CA ARG A 150 -0.44 12.43 20.95
C ARG A 150 -1.85 11.85 20.79
N ALA A 151 -2.78 12.61 20.20
CA ALA A 151 -4.14 12.13 19.97
C ALA A 151 -4.17 10.89 19.05
N LEU A 152 -3.33 10.86 18.01
CA LEU A 152 -3.20 9.70 17.15
C LEU A 152 -2.62 8.49 17.91
N ASP A 153 -1.57 8.70 18.70
CA ASP A 153 -0.96 7.64 19.49
C ASP A 153 -1.92 7.06 20.53
N ASP A 154 -2.76 7.90 21.13
CA ASP A 154 -3.80 7.48 22.07
C ASP A 154 -4.88 6.63 21.37
N ILE A 155 -5.39 7.08 20.22
CA ILE A 155 -6.38 6.30 19.45
C ILE A 155 -5.81 4.96 19.00
N LYS A 156 -4.54 4.90 18.55
CA LYS A 156 -3.89 3.66 18.09
C LYS A 156 -3.79 2.58 19.18
N ARG A 157 -3.92 2.95 20.46
CA ARG A 157 -3.94 2.02 21.61
C ARG A 157 -5.32 1.47 21.92
N THR A 158 -6.37 1.96 21.26
CA THR A 158 -7.75 1.53 21.49
C THR A 158 -8.17 0.42 20.53
N GLU A 159 -9.12 -0.42 20.94
CA GLU A 159 -9.79 -1.39 20.05
C GLU A 159 -10.49 -0.69 18.88
N ARG A 160 -11.00 0.53 19.12
CA ARG A 160 -11.63 1.36 18.10
C ARG A 160 -10.73 1.60 16.89
N TYR A 161 -9.43 1.77 17.07
CA TYR A 161 -8.50 1.89 15.95
C TYR A 161 -8.45 0.60 15.12
N GLN A 162 -8.38 -0.56 15.78
CA GLN A 162 -8.38 -1.85 15.10
C GLN A 162 -9.68 -2.06 14.33
N ASP A 163 -10.83 -1.75 14.93
CA ASP A 163 -12.13 -1.81 14.27
C ASP A 163 -12.19 -0.95 13.01
N ILE A 164 -11.63 0.27 13.05
CA ILE A 164 -11.58 1.17 11.90
C ILE A 164 -10.75 0.52 10.79
N ILE A 165 -9.56 0.00 11.11
CA ILE A 165 -8.69 -0.62 10.11
C ILE A 165 -9.34 -1.87 9.49
N GLU A 166 -9.95 -2.73 10.31
CA GLU A 166 -10.60 -3.95 9.81
C GLU A 166 -11.85 -3.66 8.97
N ASN A 167 -12.68 -2.71 9.38
CA ASN A 167 -13.92 -2.40 8.67
C ASN A 167 -13.67 -1.71 7.33
N HIS A 168 -12.66 -0.84 7.25
CA HIS A 168 -12.29 -0.20 5.98
C HIS A 168 -11.67 -1.15 4.97
N ALA A 169 -10.97 -2.20 5.42
CA ALA A 169 -10.49 -3.26 4.53
C ALA A 169 -11.64 -4.09 3.90
N ARG A 170 -12.86 -4.03 4.46
CA ARG A 170 -14.03 -4.80 4.02
C ARG A 170 -15.03 -4.01 3.17
N HIS A 171 -14.96 -2.68 3.14
CA HIS A 171 -15.92 -1.85 2.40
C HIS A 171 -15.32 -1.33 1.09
N CYS A 172 -15.74 -1.93 -0.02
CA CYS A 172 -15.57 -1.34 -1.35
C CYS A 172 -16.58 -0.20 -1.55
N GLN A 173 -16.09 1.01 -1.83
CA GLN A 173 -16.87 1.99 -2.61
C GLN A 173 -16.52 1.87 -4.10
#